data_AF-A0AAP0NFK6-F1
#
_entry.id   AF-A0AAP0NFK6-F1
#
_cell.length_a   1.000
_cell.length_b   1.000
_cell.length_c   1.000
_cell.angle_alpha   90.00
_cell.angle_beta   90.00
_cell.angle_gamma   90.00
#
_symmetry.space_group_name_H-M   'P 1'
#
loop_
_entity.id
_entity.type
_entity.pdbx_description
1 polymer ?
#
loop_
_entity_poly.entity_id
_entity_poly.type
_entity_poly.pdbx_seq_one_letter_code
_entity_poly.pdbx_strand_id
1 'polypeptide(L)'
;MNSQAVEKEEEVGKLAIRLANAVVLPMAMKSALELKLLDIISAAGDGAFPSPSDISAQLPTNNLAAPVLLDRLLRPLASHSILKCSLRQNR
;
A
#
# COMPACT_ATOMS: atom_id res chain seq x y z
N MET A 1 16.73 -34.05 9.39
CA MET A 1 16.96 -32.63 9.77
C MET A 1 15.72 -32.15 10.53
N ASN A 2 15.89 -31.37 11.60
CA ASN A 2 14.78 -30.98 12.48
C ASN A 2 13.89 -29.90 11.81
N SER A 3 12.62 -30.19 11.49
CA SER A 3 11.71 -29.22 10.84
C SER A 3 11.58 -27.91 11.61
N GLN A 4 11.63 -27.94 12.94
CA GLN A 4 11.54 -26.73 13.77
C GLN A 4 12.76 -25.79 13.64
N ALA A 5 13.93 -26.31 13.23
CA ALA A 5 15.10 -25.47 12.99
C ALA A 5 15.00 -24.74 11.64
N VAL A 6 14.45 -25.41 10.63
CA VAL A 6 14.24 -24.84 9.28
C VAL A 6 13.23 -23.70 9.31
N GLU A 7 12.10 -23.88 9.99
CA GLU A 7 11.07 -22.83 10.14
C GLU A 7 11.60 -21.57 10.84
N LYS A 8 12.45 -21.74 11.87
CA LYS A 8 13.06 -20.61 12.58
C LYS A 8 14.02 -19.82 11.70
N GLU A 9 14.85 -20.51 10.92
CA GLU A 9 15.77 -19.87 9.99
C GLU A 9 15.01 -19.08 8.92
N GLU A 10 13.91 -19.65 8.40
CA GLU A 10 13.03 -18.97 7.45
C GLU A 10 12.41 -17.69 8.05
N GLU A 11 11.92 -17.73 9.30
CA GLU A 11 11.35 -16.56 9.97
C GLU A 11 12.40 -15.47 10.26
N VAL A 12 13.64 -15.86 10.60
CA VAL A 12 14.76 -14.92 10.76
C VAL A 12 15.08 -14.25 9.42
N GLY A 13 15.12 -15.02 8.32
CA GLY A 13 15.29 -14.47 6.97
C GLY A 13 14.19 -13.46 6.61
N LYS A 14 12.93 -13.80 6.86
CA LYS A 14 11.79 -12.87 6.66
C LYS A 14 11.91 -11.62 7.53
N LEU A 15 12.36 -11.74 8.78
CA LEU A 15 12.61 -10.59 9.65
C LEU A 15 13.71 -9.67 9.08
N ALA A 16 14.83 -10.24 8.64
CA ALA A 16 15.92 -9.48 8.03
C ALA A 16 15.44 -8.70 6.79
N ILE A 17 14.62 -9.32 5.94
CA ILE A 17 14.01 -8.66 4.77
C ILE A 17 13.08 -7.52 5.18
N ARG A 18 12.24 -7.71 6.21
CA ARG A 18 11.36 -6.66 6.74
C ARG A 18 12.16 -5.48 7.28
N LEU A 19 13.24 -5.74 8.01
CA LEU A 19 14.13 -4.71 8.56
C LEU A 19 14.88 -3.95 7.45
N ALA A 20 15.41 -4.66 6.46
CA ALA A 20 16.07 -4.06 5.30
C ALA A 20 15.13 -3.11 4.51
N ASN A 21 13.82 -3.39 4.52
CA ASN A 21 12.79 -2.60 3.84
C ASN A 21 11.96 -1.73 4.79
N ALA A 22 12.38 -1.56 6.06
CA ALA A 22 11.56 -0.88 7.07
C ALA A 22 11.21 0.57 6.73
N VAL A 23 12.04 1.22 5.90
CA VAL A 23 11.83 2.61 5.45
C VAL A 23 10.66 2.77 4.47
N VAL A 24 10.21 1.69 3.83
CA VAL A 24 9.16 1.77 2.79
C VAL A 24 7.84 2.26 3.37
N LEU A 25 7.43 1.74 4.52
CA LEU A 25 6.18 2.14 5.18
C LEU A 25 6.14 3.63 5.57
N PRO A 26 7.09 4.16 6.37
CA PRO A 26 7.05 5.56 6.77
C PRO A 26 7.15 6.52 5.58
N MET A 27 7.92 6.16 4.54
CA MET A 27 7.99 6.97 3.32
C MET A 27 6.68 6.94 2.52
N ALA A 28 6.04 5.77 2.39
CA ALA A 28 4.73 5.67 1.75
C ALA A 28 3.67 6.48 2.50
N MET A 29 3.69 6.42 3.84
CA MET A 29 2.77 7.17 4.70
C MET A 29 2.99 8.69 4.56
N LYS A 30 4.25 9.14 4.59
CA LYS A 30 4.60 10.54 4.35
C LYS A 30 4.07 11.02 3.00
N SER A 31 4.34 10.29 1.92
CA SER A 31 3.86 10.64 0.59
C SER A 31 2.33 10.64 0.50
N ALA A 32 1.65 9.72 1.17
CA ALA A 32 0.19 9.69 1.22
C ALA A 32 -0.40 10.93 1.90
N LEU A 33 0.26 11.45 2.94
CA LEU A 33 -0.11 12.70 3.60
C LEU A 33 0.16 13.92 2.71
N GLU A 34 1.34 13.99 2.09
CA GLU A 34 1.72 15.11 1.22
C GLU A 34 0.80 15.23 -0.01
N LEU A 35 0.36 14.09 -0.55
CA LEU A 35 -0.60 14.02 -1.65
C LEU A 35 -2.06 14.05 -1.20
N LYS A 36 -2.34 14.18 0.11
CA LYS A 36 -3.70 14.17 0.70
C LYS A 36 -4.56 12.97 0.28
N LEU A 37 -3.92 11.82 0.09
CA LEU A 37 -4.61 10.62 -0.40
C LEU A 37 -5.63 10.10 0.61
N LEU A 38 -5.34 10.24 1.90
CA LEU A 38 -6.26 9.82 2.97
C LEU A 38 -7.54 10.67 2.95
N ASP A 39 -7.41 11.97 2.71
CA ASP A 39 -8.55 12.89 2.61
C ASP A 39 -9.41 12.54 1.38
N ILE A 40 -8.77 12.27 0.23
CA ILE A 40 -9.44 11.85 -1.00
C ILE A 40 -10.23 10.55 -0.79
N ILE A 41 -9.62 9.56 -0.12
CA ILE A 41 -10.29 8.29 0.19
C ILE A 41 -11.45 8.52 1.17
N SER A 42 -11.25 9.35 2.20
CA SER A 42 -12.30 9.67 3.17
C SER A 42 -13.47 10.41 2.53
N ALA A 43 -13.21 11.30 1.57
CA ALA A 43 -14.23 12.06 0.86
C ALA A 43 -15.09 11.19 -0.08
N ALA A 44 -14.59 10.02 -0.50
CA ALA A 44 -15.36 9.06 -1.30
C ALA A 44 -16.52 8.42 -0.51
N GLY A 45 -16.53 8.54 0.82
CA GLY A 45 -17.57 8.05 1.71
C GLY A 45 -17.23 6.74 2.42
N ASP A 46 -17.93 6.48 3.52
CA ASP A 46 -17.70 5.31 4.37
C ASP A 46 -17.96 4.01 3.59
N GLY A 47 -16.98 3.09 3.65
CA GLY A 47 -17.05 1.82 2.94
C GLY A 47 -16.82 1.92 1.42
N ALA A 48 -16.51 3.10 0.89
CA ALA A 48 -16.09 3.23 -0.50
C ALA A 48 -14.70 2.63 -0.73
N PHE A 49 -14.53 2.00 -1.90
CA PHE A 49 -13.25 1.48 -2.37
C PHE A 49 -12.92 2.15 -3.72
N PRO A 50 -12.43 3.40 -3.70
CA PRO A 50 -12.04 4.11 -4.92
C PRO A 50 -10.86 3.40 -5.59
N SER A 51 -10.87 3.32 -6.91
CA SER A 51 -9.74 2.78 -7.66
C SER A 51 -8.56 3.76 -7.67
N PRO A 52 -7.32 3.30 -7.91
CA PRO A 52 -6.18 4.20 -8.08
C PRO A 52 -6.38 5.24 -9.19
N SER A 53 -7.16 4.90 -10.23
CA SER A 53 -7.56 5.84 -11.29
C SER A 53 -8.48 6.93 -10.77
N ASP A 54 -9.49 6.58 -9.96
CA ASP A 54 -10.42 7.55 -9.35
C ASP A 54 -9.70 8.51 -8.41
N ILE A 55 -8.72 8.00 -7.66
CA ILE A 55 -7.87 8.82 -6.78
C ILE A 55 -6.99 9.75 -7.63
N SER A 56 -6.35 9.22 -8.69
CA SER A 56 -5.47 10.02 -9.55
C SER A 56 -6.19 11.16 -10.27
N ALA A 57 -7.47 10.97 -10.62
CA ALA A 57 -8.29 11.97 -11.29
C ALA A 57 -8.59 13.19 -10.41
N GLN A 58 -8.46 13.04 -9.08
CA GLN A 58 -8.64 14.12 -8.11
C GLN A 58 -7.32 14.86 -7.79
N LEU A 59 -6.18 14.32 -8.24
CA LEU A 59 -4.89 14.97 -8.09
C LEU A 59 -4.65 15.93 -9.26
N PRO A 60 -4.00 17.09 -9.03
CA PRO A 60 -3.61 18.01 -10.09
C PRO A 60 -2.40 17.47 -10.87
N THR A 61 -2.58 16.38 -11.61
CA THR A 61 -1.51 15.71 -12.37
C THR A 61 -1.97 15.29 -13.76
N ASN A 62 -1.08 15.42 -14.73
CA ASN A 62 -1.27 14.92 -16.10
C ASN A 62 -0.46 13.63 -16.36
N ASN A 63 0.10 13.02 -15.31
CA ASN A 63 0.93 11.84 -15.44
C ASN A 63 0.07 10.59 -15.69
N LEU A 64 0.14 10.05 -16.91
CA LEU A 64 -0.57 8.81 -17.28
C LEU A 64 -0.18 7.60 -16.43
N ALA A 65 1.01 7.61 -15.83
CA ALA A 65 1.47 6.56 -14.91
C ALA A 65 0.98 6.76 -13.46
N ALA A 66 0.31 7.87 -13.14
CA ALA A 66 -0.13 8.17 -11.77
C ALA A 66 -0.98 7.06 -11.13
N PRO A 67 -1.98 6.44 -11.81
CA PRO A 67 -2.75 5.35 -11.21
C PRO A 67 -1.87 4.18 -10.75
N VAL A 68 -0.89 3.78 -11.57
CA VAL A 68 0.01 2.66 -11.27
C VAL A 68 0.96 3.01 -10.11
N LEU A 69 1.45 4.25 -10.07
CA LEU A 69 2.32 4.72 -9.00
C LEU A 69 1.57 4.83 -7.66
N LEU A 70 0.33 5.33 -7.69
CA LEU A 70 -0.54 5.37 -6.51
C LEU A 70 -0.84 3.97 -6.01
N ASP A 71 -1.17 3.02 -6.88
CA ASP A 71 -1.40 1.64 -6.47
C ASP A 71 -0.18 1.02 -5.75
N ARG A 72 1.04 1.29 -6.26
CA ARG A 72 2.28 0.85 -5.60
C ARG A 72 2.52 1.53 -4.26
N LEU A 73 2.14 2.81 -4.12
CA LEU A 73 2.28 3.58 -2.89
C LEU A 73 1.26 3.15 -1.83
N LEU A 74 0.02 2.86 -2.23
CA LEU A 74 -1.06 2.43 -1.33
C LEU A 74 -0.87 0.99 -0.86
N ARG A 75 -0.23 0.13 -1.66
CA ARG A 75 0.03 -1.29 -1.32
C ARG A 75 0.72 -1.49 0.03
N PRO A 76 1.87 -0.86 0.34
CA PRO A 76 2.48 -0.95 1.66
C PRO A 76 1.55 -0.54 2.80
N LEU A 77 0.71 0.48 2.61
CA LEU A 77 -0.25 0.94 3.63
C LEU A 77 -1.33 -0.12 3.88
N ALA A 78 -1.85 -0.73 2.82
CA ALA A 78 -2.82 -1.83 2.93
C ALA A 78 -2.20 -3.08 3.59
N SER A 79 -0.97 -3.44 3.24
CA SER A 79 -0.25 -4.57 3.85
C SER A 79 -0.01 -4.40 5.35
N HIS A 80 0.03 -3.16 5.85
CA HIS A 80 0.14 -2.83 7.28
C HIS A 80 -1.22 -2.52 7.92
N SER A 81 -2.33 -2.88 7.27
CA SER A 81 -3.70 -2.67 7.76
C SER A 81 -4.09 -1.20 8.02
N ILE A 82 -3.35 -0.25 7.47
CA ILE A 82 -3.71 1.18 7.53
C ILE A 82 -4.88 1.47 6.61
N LEU A 83 -4.90 0.81 5.44
CA LEU A 83 -5.99 0.87 4.48
C LEU A 83 -6.60 -0.52 4.31
N LYS A 84 -7.89 -0.56 3.99
CA LYS A 84 -8.53 -1.76 3.46
C LYS A 84 -8.43 -1.73 1.94
N CYS A 85 -8.07 -2.85 1.33
CA CYS A 85 -8.12 -3.02 -0.12
C CYS A 85 -9.10 -4.13 -0.48
N SER A 86 -9.68 -4.04 -1.68
CA SER A 86 -10.55 -5.06 -2.23
C SER A 86 -10.22 -5.27 -3.70
N LEU A 87 -10.14 -6.54 -4.13
CA LEU A 87 -9.95 -6.89 -5.52
C LEU A 87 -11.29 -6.73 -6.24
N ARG A 88 -11.39 -5.73 -7.12
CA ARG A 88 -12.51 -5.66 -8.05
C ARG A 88 -12.29 -6.71 -9.13
N GLN A 89 -13.10 -7.77 -9.09
CA GLN A 89 -13.12 -8.77 -10.15
C GLN A 89 -13.84 -8.16 -11.35
N ASN A 90 -13.10 -7.81 -12.40
CA ASN A 90 -13.70 -7.47 -13.70
C ASN A 90 -14.49 -8.70 -14.18
N ARG A 91 -15.82 -8.61 -14.20
CA ARG A 91 -16.67 -9.51 -14.97
C ARG A 91 -16.97 -8.88 -16.32
#